data_AF-A0A3R6DZ65-F1
#
_entry.id   AF-A0A3R6DZ65-F1
#
_cell.length_a   1.000
_cell.length_b   1.000
_cell.length_c   1.000
_cell.angle_alpha   90.00
_cell.angle_beta   90.00
_cell.angle_gamma   90.00
#
_symmetry.space_group_name_H-M   'P 1'
#
loop_
_entity.id
_entity.type
_entity.pdbx_description
1 polymer ?
#
loop_
_entity_poly.entity_id
_entity_poly.type
_entity_poly.pdbx_seq_one_letter_code
_entity_poly.pdbx_strand_id
1 'polypeptide(L)'
;MKLGESKEDYLEAMYILNRQKGYVIKDEHGYVELTAEGKKIAKKVYARHLLLKEFLELIGVSPETANHDACRMEHTISEESFQKIQELVKKIKKENASNEQMQLTN
;
A
#
# COMPACT_ATOMS: atom_id res chain seq x y z
N MET A 1 12.16 16.73 8.61
CA MET A 1 10.82 16.18 8.34
C MET A 1 10.55 15.07 9.33
N LYS A 2 9.51 15.16 10.18
CA LYS A 2 9.03 14.03 10.98
C LYS A 2 8.14 13.18 10.06
N LEU A 3 8.72 12.12 9.47
CA LEU A 3 7.95 10.95 9.06
C LEU A 3 7.80 10.10 10.33
N GLY A 4 6.64 10.14 10.96
CA GLY A 4 6.24 9.05 11.86
C GLY A 4 5.78 7.87 10.99
N GLU A 5 6.15 6.62 11.21
CA GLU A 5 6.82 6.02 12.36
C GLU A 5 7.50 4.72 11.88
N SER A 6 8.77 4.80 11.45
CA SER A 6 9.76 3.73 11.58
C SER A 6 11.01 4.13 10.79
N LYS A 7 12.18 3.88 11.38
CA LYS A 7 13.47 3.99 10.69
C LYS A 7 13.54 3.02 9.49
N GLU A 8 12.71 1.97 9.50
CA GLU A 8 12.64 0.91 8.50
C GLU A 8 11.97 1.41 7.21
N ASP A 9 10.85 2.14 7.25
CA ASP A 9 10.15 2.61 6.02
C ASP A 9 11.02 3.57 5.20
N TYR A 10 11.75 4.46 5.87
CA TYR A 10 12.66 5.39 5.21
C TYR A 10 13.88 4.66 4.65
N LEU A 11 14.43 3.68 5.38
CA LEU A 11 15.55 2.86 4.90
C LEU A 11 15.13 1.96 3.75
N GLU A 12 13.93 1.39 3.76
CA GLU A 12 13.42 0.47 2.75
C GLU A 12 13.05 1.21 1.46
N ALA A 13 12.37 2.36 1.56
CA ALA A 13 12.13 3.25 0.43
C ALA A 13 13.47 3.72 -0.18
N MET A 14 14.43 4.12 0.67
CA MET A 14 15.76 4.51 0.20
C MET A 14 16.57 3.33 -0.39
N TYR A 15 16.38 2.10 0.12
CA TYR A 15 17.05 0.89 -0.33
C TYR A 15 16.53 0.43 -1.69
N ILE A 16 15.21 0.40 -1.89
CA ILE A 16 14.58 0.08 -3.19
C ILE A 16 14.99 1.11 -4.25
N LEU A 17 14.98 2.39 -3.89
CA LEU A 17 15.31 3.49 -4.79
C LEU A 17 16.82 3.57 -5.12
N ASN A 18 17.72 3.25 -4.18
CA ASN A 18 19.16 3.20 -4.45
C ASN A 18 19.57 2.00 -5.31
N ARG A 19 18.86 0.87 -5.24
CA ARG A 19 19.21 -0.33 -6.00
C ARG A 19 18.71 -0.31 -7.44
N GLN A 20 17.73 0.54 -7.76
CA GLN A 20 17.21 0.70 -9.11
C GLN A 20 17.66 2.05 -9.70
N LYS A 21 18.72 2.03 -10.52
CA LYS A 21 19.27 3.21 -11.19
C LYS A 21 18.14 3.98 -11.92
N GLY A 22 17.94 5.25 -11.55
CA GLY A 22 17.09 6.19 -12.32
C GLY A 22 15.72 6.58 -11.73
N TYR A 23 15.34 6.06 -10.56
CA TYR A 23 14.07 6.44 -9.91
C TYR A 23 14.17 7.60 -8.93
N VAL A 24 15.39 7.99 -8.60
CA VAL A 24 15.70 9.11 -7.72
C VAL A 24 16.76 10.00 -8.35
N ILE A 25 16.56 11.31 -8.25
CA ILE A 25 17.56 12.34 -8.52
C ILE A 25 17.95 13.00 -7.21
N LYS A 26 19.24 13.31 -7.08
CA LYS A 26 19.77 14.08 -5.97
C LYS A 26 20.28 15.41 -6.52
N ASP A 27 19.84 16.50 -5.94
CA ASP A 27 20.35 17.82 -6.32
C ASP A 27 21.70 18.13 -5.65
N GLU A 28 22.30 19.25 -6.02
CA GLU A 28 23.59 19.71 -5.52
C GLU A 28 23.59 20.06 -4.02
N HIS A 29 22.42 20.29 -3.44
CA HIS A 29 22.22 20.55 -2.01
C HIS A 29 21.88 19.29 -1.22
N GLY A 30 21.76 18.15 -1.90
CA GLY A 30 21.50 16.85 -1.32
C GLY A 30 20.03 16.51 -1.10
N TYR A 31 19.10 17.31 -1.64
CA TYR A 31 17.69 16.94 -1.68
C TYR A 31 17.47 15.78 -2.64
N VAL A 32 16.54 14.90 -2.25
CA VAL A 32 16.24 13.67 -2.94
C VAL A 32 14.83 13.78 -3.51
N GLU A 33 14.69 13.70 -4.83
CA GLU A 33 13.40 13.72 -5.51
C GLU A 33 13.18 12.47 -6.35
N LEU A 34 11.92 12.04 -6.46
CA LEU A 34 11.53 10.97 -7.37
C LEU A 34 11.46 11.47 -8.82
N THR A 35 12.06 10.71 -9.74
CA THR A 35 11.87 10.93 -11.17
C THR A 35 10.42 10.62 -11.59
N ALA A 36 10.03 10.98 -12.81
CA ALA A 36 8.70 10.64 -13.32
C ALA A 36 8.40 9.14 -13.20
N GLU A 37 9.39 8.27 -13.46
CA GLU A 37 9.23 6.83 -13.30
C GLU A 37 9.26 6.37 -11.85
N GLY A 38 10.07 7.02 -11.00
CA GLY A 38 10.03 6.80 -9.56
C GLY A 38 8.64 7.10 -8.98
N LYS A 39 7.99 8.17 -9.45
CA LYS A 39 6.61 8.52 -9.06
C LYS A 39 5.59 7.47 -9.50
N LYS A 40 5.73 6.87 -10.69
CA LYS A 40 4.82 5.80 -11.15
C LYS A 40 4.94 4.55 -10.27
N ILE A 41 6.17 4.15 -9.93
CA ILE A 41 6.41 2.99 -9.06
C ILE A 41 5.88 3.27 -7.65
N ALA A 42 6.17 4.43 -7.09
CA ALA A 42 5.67 4.84 -5.77
C ALA A 42 4.13 4.79 -5.71
N LYS A 43 3.44 5.28 -6.75
CA LYS A 43 1.98 5.17 -6.84
C LYS A 43 1.48 3.72 -6.84
N LYS A 44 2.17 2.82 -7.54
CA LYS A 44 1.80 1.40 -7.58
C LYS A 44 1.97 0.75 -6.21
N VAL A 45 3.09 1.01 -5.54
CA VAL A 45 3.37 0.50 -4.18
C VAL A 45 2.32 1.01 -3.19
N TYR A 46 2.06 2.32 -3.20
CA TYR A 46 1.04 2.93 -2.33
C TYR A 46 -0.38 2.39 -2.61
N ALA A 47 -0.72 2.09 -3.86
CA ALA A 47 -1.99 1.45 -4.17
C ALA A 47 -2.09 0.03 -3.56
N ARG A 48 -0.98 -0.72 -3.49
CA ARG A 48 -0.94 -2.02 -2.82
C ARG A 48 -1.13 -1.86 -1.32
N HIS A 49 -0.46 -0.89 -0.70
CA HIS A 49 -0.61 -0.53 0.72
C HIS A 49 -2.09 -0.40 1.11
N LEU A 50 -2.79 0.48 0.40
CA LEU A 50 -4.18 0.83 0.70
C LEU A 50 -5.11 -0.39 0.58
N LEU A 51 -4.89 -1.22 -0.45
CA LEU A 51 -5.71 -2.41 -0.66
C LEU A 51 -5.46 -3.48 0.42
N LEU A 52 -4.20 -3.66 0.85
CA LEU A 52 -3.86 -4.62 1.90
C LEU A 52 -4.35 -4.15 3.26
N LYS A 53 -4.24 -2.85 3.54
CA LYS A 53 -4.81 -2.25 4.75
C LYS A 53 -6.33 -2.45 4.79
N GLU A 54 -7.04 -2.10 3.71
CA GLU A 54 -8.49 -2.32 3.61
C GLU A 54 -8.85 -3.80 3.81
N PHE A 55 -8.09 -4.70 3.20
CA PHE A 55 -8.29 -6.14 3.40
C PHE A 55 -8.14 -6.57 4.86
N LEU A 56 -7.08 -6.13 5.54
CA LEU A 56 -6.81 -6.47 6.94
C LEU A 56 -7.91 -5.92 7.86
N GLU A 57 -8.34 -4.68 7.63
CA GLU A 57 -9.48 -4.08 8.36
C GLU A 57 -10.77 -4.86 8.12
N LEU A 58 -11.05 -5.28 6.87
CA LEU A 58 -12.24 -6.07 6.51
C LEU A 58 -12.29 -7.43 7.23
N ILE A 59 -11.15 -8.05 7.52
CA ILE A 59 -11.09 -9.32 8.27
C ILE A 59 -11.01 -9.11 9.80
N GLY A 60 -11.11 -7.86 10.28
CA GLY A 60 -11.22 -7.53 11.70
C GLY A 60 -9.90 -7.15 12.39
N VAL A 61 -8.82 -6.88 11.66
CA VAL A 61 -7.58 -6.35 12.24
C VAL A 61 -7.77 -4.88 12.61
N SER A 62 -7.19 -4.44 13.74
CA SER A 62 -7.29 -3.03 14.17
C SER A 62 -6.67 -2.10 13.13
N PRO A 63 -7.17 -0.86 12.95
CA PRO A 63 -6.62 0.08 11.98
C PRO A 63 -5.12 0.33 12.14
N GLU A 64 -4.59 0.38 13.38
CA GLU A 64 -3.15 0.57 13.59
C GLU A 64 -2.34 -0.65 13.10
N THR A 65 -2.77 -1.85 13.47
CA THR A 65 -2.10 -3.10 13.09
C THR A 65 -2.20 -3.33 11.59
N ALA A 66 -3.37 -3.08 11.00
CA ALA A 66 -3.61 -3.21 9.56
C ALA A 66 -2.69 -2.28 8.75
N ASN A 67 -2.52 -1.04 9.21
CA ASN A 67 -1.63 -0.07 8.57
C ASN A 67 -0.16 -0.53 8.62
N HIS A 68 0.30 -0.97 9.79
CA HIS A 68 1.66 -1.44 9.98
C HIS A 68 1.96 -2.71 9.18
N ASP A 69 1.06 -3.68 9.20
CA ASP A 69 1.24 -4.95 8.49
C ASP A 69 1.14 -4.77 6.97
N ALA A 70 0.21 -3.93 6.49
CA ALA A 70 0.12 -3.59 5.07
C ALA A 70 1.42 -2.99 4.52
N CYS A 71 2.07 -2.12 5.31
CA CYS A 71 3.37 -1.52 4.94
C CYS A 71 4.46 -2.57 4.71
N ARG A 72 4.48 -3.64 5.51
CA ARG A 72 5.42 -4.75 5.33
C ARG A 72 5.03 -5.68 4.19
N MET A 73 3.73 -5.93 4.04
CA MET A 73 3.19 -6.83 3.03
C MET A 73 3.33 -6.29 1.61
N GLU A 74 3.15 -4.98 1.39
CA GLU A 74 3.12 -4.40 0.04
C GLU A 74 4.38 -4.67 -0.79
N HIS A 75 5.51 -4.83 -0.10
CA HIS A 75 6.84 -5.08 -0.68
C HIS A 75 7.21 -6.56 -0.78
N THR A 76 6.59 -7.44 0.02
CA THR A 76 7.07 -8.81 0.22
C THR A 76 6.12 -9.86 -0.35
N ILE A 77 4.83 -9.57 -0.43
CA ILE A 77 3.86 -10.54 -0.96
C ILE A 77 4.02 -10.72 -2.46
N SER A 78 3.85 -11.96 -2.91
CA SER A 78 3.85 -12.29 -4.33
C SER A 78 2.74 -11.55 -5.09
N GLU A 79 2.93 -11.35 -6.39
CA GLU A 79 1.90 -10.76 -7.24
C GLU A 79 0.63 -11.63 -7.28
N GLU A 80 0.79 -12.96 -7.25
CA GLU A 80 -0.32 -13.90 -7.19
C GLU A 80 -1.19 -13.70 -5.93
N SER A 81 -0.55 -13.64 -4.76
CA SER A 81 -1.24 -13.42 -3.48
C SER A 81 -1.96 -12.07 -3.47
N PHE A 82 -1.31 -11.02 -3.96
CA PHE A 82 -1.92 -9.69 -4.05
C PHE A 82 -3.18 -9.69 -4.93
N GLN A 83 -3.13 -10.34 -6.09
CA GLN A 83 -4.28 -10.43 -7.00
C GLN A 83 -5.46 -11.17 -6.35
N LYS A 84 -5.20 -12.26 -5.62
CA LYS A 84 -6.24 -13.00 -4.89
C LYS A 84 -6.86 -12.19 -3.75
N ILE A 85 -6.06 -11.42 -3.01
CA ILE A 85 -6.58 -10.50 -2.00
C ILE A 85 -7.46 -9.42 -2.65
N GLN A 86 -7.02 -8.84 -3.77
CA GLN A 86 -7.80 -7.84 -4.50
C GLN A 86 -9.15 -8.40 -5.01
N GLU A 87 -9.18 -9.62 -5.53
CA GLU A 87 -10.42 -10.31 -5.92
C GLU A 87 -11.36 -10.50 -4.73
N LEU A 88 -10.82 -10.89 -3.57
CA LEU A 88 -11.58 -11.13 -2.36
C LEU A 88 -12.20 -9.84 -1.80
N VAL A 89 -11.43 -8.75 -1.71
CA VAL A 89 -11.95 -7.43 -1.29
C VAL A 89 -13.10 -6.98 -2.19
N LYS A 90 -12.97 -7.12 -3.51
CA LYS A 90 -14.06 -6.79 -4.46
C LYS A 90 -15.31 -7.62 -4.21
N LYS A 91 -15.15 -8.91 -3.91
CA LYS A 91 -16.27 -9.82 -3.63
C LYS A 91 -17.00 -9.42 -2.35
N ILE A 92 -16.26 -9.17 -1.26
CA ILE A 92 -16.83 -8.75 0.04
C ILE A 92 -17.60 -7.44 -0.12
N LYS A 93 -17.04 -6.44 -0.82
CA LYS A 93 -17.72 -5.15 -1.05
C LYS A 93 -19.00 -5.30 -1.87
N LYS A 94 -19.02 -6.19 -2.86
CA LYS A 94 -20.21 -6.49 -3.67
C LYS A 94 -21.31 -7.15 -2.82
N GLU A 95 -20.94 -8.08 -1.95
CA GLU A 95 -21.87 -8.75 -1.04
C GLU A 95 -22.46 -7.76 -0.02
N ASN A 96 -21.63 -6.91 0.59
CA ASN A 96 -22.11 -5.88 1.53
C ASN A 96 -23.07 -4.88 0.87
N ALA A 97 -22.76 -4.39 -0.34
CA ALA A 97 -23.65 -3.50 -1.07
C ALA A 97 -25.01 -4.16 -1.43
N SER A 98 -25.01 -5.48 -1.66
CA SER A 98 -26.24 -6.22 -1.95
C SER A 98 -27.09 -6.44 -0.68
N ASN A 99 -26.44 -6.64 0.47
CA ASN A 99 -27.11 -6.84 1.75
C ASN A 99 -27.77 -5.55 2.29
N GLU A 100 -27.14 -4.38 2.09
CA GLU A 100 -27.71 -3.08 2.50
C GLU A 100 -28.98 -2.72 1.69
N GLN A 101 -29.01 -3.03 0.39
CA GLN A 101 -30.20 -2.81 -0.45
C GLN A 101 -31.40 -3.66 -0.03
N MET A 102 -31.16 -4.83 0.55
CA MET A 102 -32.21 -5.74 1.02
C MET A 102 -32.77 -5.35 2.41
N GLN A 103 -32.04 -4.56 3.19
CA GLN A 103 -32.48 -4.05 4.51
C GLN A 103 -33.32 -2.77 4.41
N LEU A 104 -33.23 -2.01 3.31
CA LEU A 104 -34.00 -0.78 3.07
C LEU A 104 -35.38 -1.03 2.45
N THR A 105 -35.69 -2.28 2.06
CA THR A 105 -36.94 -2.65 1.38
C THR A 105 -37.91 -3.47 2.26
N ASN A 106 -37.60 -3.67 3.54
CA ASN A 106 -38.44 -4.40 4.50
C ASN A 106 -38.98 -3.48 5.59
#